data_AF-A0A2M7TWJ8-F1
#
_entry.id   AF-A0A2M7TWJ8-F1
#
_cell.length_a   1.000
_cell.length_b   1.000
_cell.length_c   1.000
_cell.angle_alpha   90.00
_cell.angle_beta   90.00
_cell.angle_gamma   90.00
#
_symmetry.space_group_name_H-M   'P 1'
#
loop_
_entity.id
_entity.type
_entity.pdbx_description
1 polymer ?
#
loop_
_entity_poly.entity_id
_entity_poly.type
_entity_poly.pdbx_seq_one_letter_code
_entity_poly.pdbx_strand_id
1 'polypeptide(L)'
;EPQQSKTVQITYRLPTTIVAGNGTYQLILQKQIGSQNSDFKFTFSYPKNMTIERHNLSPLAKDNEIIYNTSISSDRIFLIEFNKQ
;
A
#
# COMPACT_ATOMS: atom_id res chain seq x y z
N GLU A 1 7.54 -16.43 23.50
CA GLU A 1 7.73 -15.95 24.88
C GLU A 1 6.99 -14.63 25.10
N PRO A 2 6.63 -14.27 26.33
CA PRO A 2 6.03 -12.97 26.63
C PRO A 2 6.92 -11.83 26.12
N GLN A 3 6.32 -10.70 25.70
CA GLN A 3 7.01 -9.49 25.21
C GLN A 3 7.83 -9.64 23.91
N GLN A 4 7.62 -10.70 23.13
CA GLN A 4 8.29 -10.83 21.83
C GLN A 4 7.58 -9.99 20.75
N SER A 5 8.38 -9.19 20.03
CA SER A 5 7.96 -8.55 18.78
C SER A 5 8.31 -9.44 17.60
N LYS A 6 7.46 -9.46 16.57
CA LYS A 6 7.70 -10.15 15.31
C LYS A 6 7.26 -9.29 14.14
N THR A 7 8.02 -9.35 13.04
CA THR A 7 7.61 -8.75 11.77
C THR A 7 6.68 -9.70 11.04
N VAL A 8 5.52 -9.20 10.63
CA VAL A 8 4.59 -9.92 9.75
C VAL A 8 4.71 -9.31 8.36
N GLN A 9 5.03 -10.14 7.37
CA GLN A 9 5.10 -9.73 5.97
C GLN A 9 3.97 -10.39 5.18
N ILE A 10 3.20 -9.56 4.47
CA ILE A 10 2.14 -9.99 3.56
C ILE A 10 2.56 -9.59 2.15
N THR A 11 2.74 -10.58 1.28
CA THR A 11 3.02 -10.36 -0.15
C THR A 11 1.79 -10.80 -0.94
N TYR A 12 1.25 -9.90 -1.74
CA TYR A 12 0.08 -10.17 -2.57
C TYR A 12 0.32 -9.70 -4.01
N ARG A 13 -0.03 -10.55 -4.98
CA ARG A 13 0.01 -10.23 -6.40
C ARG A 13 -1.41 -10.28 -6.94
N LEU A 14 -1.86 -9.16 -7.50
CA LEU A 14 -3.16 -9.09 -8.16
C LEU A 14 -3.18 -10.04 -9.37
N PRO A 15 -4.19 -10.92 -9.49
CA PRO A 15 -4.28 -11.90 -10.57
C PRO A 15 -4.52 -11.23 -11.94
N THR A 16 -5.15 -10.06 -11.92
CA THR A 16 -5.44 -9.25 -13.10
C THR A 16 -5.07 -7.79 -12.83
N THR A 17 -4.72 -7.08 -13.90
CA THR A 17 -4.50 -5.62 -13.87
C THR A 17 -5.57 -4.93 -14.71
N ILE A 18 -5.64 -3.61 -14.62
CA ILE A 18 -6.48 -2.79 -15.51
C ILE A 18 -6.12 -3.13 -16.97
N VAL A 19 -7.12 -3.34 -17.83
CA VAL A 19 -6.89 -3.71 -19.24
C VAL A 19 -6.49 -2.48 -20.04
N ALA A 20 -7.22 -1.37 -19.90
CA ALA A 20 -6.92 -0.05 -20.47
C ALA A 20 -7.64 1.04 -19.68
N GLY A 21 -7.13 2.28 -19.73
CA GLY A 21 -7.75 3.44 -19.09
C GLY A 21 -7.46 3.53 -17.59
N ASN A 22 -8.40 4.15 -16.84
CA ASN A 22 -8.21 4.45 -15.43
C ASN A 22 -8.66 3.29 -14.54
N GLY A 23 -7.95 3.06 -13.44
CA GLY A 23 -8.41 2.14 -12.41
C GLY A 23 -7.86 2.49 -11.03
N THR A 24 -8.64 2.16 -10.02
CA THR A 24 -8.37 2.49 -8.63
C THR A 24 -8.04 1.22 -7.85
N TYR A 25 -6.93 1.26 -7.11
CA TYR A 25 -6.59 0.23 -6.13
C TYR A 25 -6.68 0.82 -4.73
N GLN A 26 -7.25 0.03 -3.83
CA GLN A 26 -7.42 0.40 -2.43
C GLN A 26 -6.85 -0.70 -1.53
N LEU A 27 -6.01 -0.31 -0.58
CA LEU A 27 -5.66 -1.14 0.57
C LEU A 27 -6.28 -0.50 1.81
N ILE A 28 -7.00 -1.31 2.59
CA ILE A 28 -7.62 -0.89 3.84
C ILE A 28 -6.90 -1.63 4.96
N LEU A 29 -6.38 -0.88 5.93
CA LEU A 29 -5.79 -1.42 7.14
C LEU A 29 -6.62 -0.95 8.34
N GLN A 30 -7.17 -1.91 9.09
CA GLN A 30 -7.97 -1.65 10.27
C GLN A 30 -7.17 -1.96 11.53
N LYS A 31 -7.06 -0.97 12.42
CA LYS A 31 -6.36 -1.12 13.68
C LYS A 31 -7.34 -1.60 14.76
N GLN A 32 -7.01 -2.70 15.43
CA GLN A 32 -7.81 -3.18 16.56
C GLN A 32 -7.77 -2.19 17.74
N ILE A 33 -8.91 -1.99 18.39
CA ILE A 33 -9.02 -1.14 19.59
C ILE A 33 -8.14 -1.73 20.70
N GLY A 34 -7.39 -0.89 21.40
CA GLY A 34 -6.50 -1.31 22.48
C GLY A 34 -5.18 -1.94 22.04
N SER A 35 -4.94 -2.16 20.73
CA SER A 35 -3.63 -2.59 20.25
C SER A 35 -2.60 -1.46 20.35
N GLN A 36 -1.31 -1.80 20.41
CA GLN A 36 -0.25 -0.80 20.33
C GLN A 36 -0.13 -0.23 18.92
N ASN A 37 0.48 0.94 18.79
CA ASN A 37 0.89 1.45 17.49
C ASN A 37 2.01 0.58 16.95
N SER A 38 2.03 0.37 15.63
CA SER A 38 3.05 -0.45 14.98
C SER A 38 3.60 0.26 13.76
N ASP A 39 4.90 0.08 13.53
CA ASP A 39 5.53 0.52 12.31
C ASP A 39 4.98 -0.28 11.14
N PHE A 40 4.70 0.41 10.04
CA PHE A 40 4.12 -0.18 8.85
C PHE A 40 4.84 0.32 7.62
N LYS A 41 5.28 -0.64 6.82
CA LYS A 41 5.86 -0.41 5.49
C LYS A 41 4.92 -0.99 4.45
N PHE A 42 4.46 -0.13 3.55
CA PHE A 42 3.72 -0.52 2.36
C PHE A 42 4.59 -0.33 1.13
N THR A 43 4.64 -1.38 0.31
CA THR A 43 5.32 -1.39 -0.97
C THR A 43 4.33 -1.83 -2.03
N PHE A 44 4.19 -1.03 -3.09
CA PHE A 44 3.33 -1.35 -4.23
C PHE A 44 4.13 -1.20 -5.53
N SER A 45 4.34 -2.31 -6.23
CA SER A 45 5.02 -2.33 -7.53
C SER A 45 4.00 -2.44 -8.65
N TYR A 46 4.17 -1.66 -9.71
CA TYR A 46 3.26 -1.66 -10.86
C TYR A 46 4.02 -1.82 -12.19
N PRO A 47 3.37 -2.31 -13.25
CA PRO A 47 3.96 -2.41 -14.58
C PRO A 47 4.45 -1.06 -15.14
N LYS A 48 5.49 -1.09 -15.99
CA LYS A 48 6.08 0.10 -16.61
C LYS A 48 5.13 0.88 -17.53
N ASN A 49 4.08 0.24 -18.04
CA ASN A 49 3.07 0.88 -18.89
C ASN A 49 1.89 1.48 -18.10
N MET A 50 2.03 1.61 -16.78
CA MET A 50 1.05 2.27 -15.93
C MET A 50 1.66 3.55 -15.34
N THR A 51 0.87 4.61 -15.30
CA THR A 51 1.20 5.90 -14.66
C THR A 51 0.30 6.12 -13.46
N ILE A 52 0.83 6.75 -12.42
CA ILE A 52 0.02 7.15 -11.26
C ILE A 52 -0.65 8.49 -11.58
N GLU A 53 -1.98 8.52 -11.57
CA GLU A 53 -2.75 9.75 -11.79
C GLU A 53 -3.03 10.46 -10.46
N ARG A 54 -3.36 9.70 -9.42
CA ARG A 54 -3.70 10.23 -8.10
C ARG A 54 -3.35 9.23 -7.01
N HIS A 55 -2.96 9.76 -5.85
CA HIS A 55 -2.80 8.98 -4.63
C HIS A 55 -3.08 9.85 -3.41
N ASN A 56 -3.43 9.21 -2.28
CA ASN A 56 -3.67 9.90 -1.01
C ASN A 56 -2.50 9.77 -0.02
N LEU A 57 -1.31 9.40 -0.52
CA LEU A 57 -0.09 9.17 0.24
C LEU A 57 0.98 10.20 -0.16
N SER A 58 2.04 10.35 0.62
CA SER A 58 3.25 11.07 0.20
C SER A 58 4.35 10.04 -0.07
N PRO A 59 4.31 9.34 -1.22
CA PRO A 59 5.20 8.21 -1.47
C PRO A 59 6.61 8.68 -1.80
N LEU A 60 7.60 7.84 -1.48
CA LEU A 60 8.86 7.85 -2.20
C LEU A 60 8.63 7.01 -3.46
N ALA A 61 8.38 7.67 -4.59
CA ALA A 61 8.18 6.99 -5.87
C ALA A 61 9.52 6.85 -6.60
N LYS A 62 9.93 5.62 -6.91
CA LYS A 62 11.13 5.32 -7.69
C LYS A 62 10.91 4.04 -8.49
N ASP A 63 11.31 3.99 -9.76
CA ASP A 63 11.35 2.78 -10.58
C ASP A 63 10.06 1.92 -10.57
N ASN A 64 8.89 2.54 -10.80
CA ASN A 64 7.56 1.89 -10.76
C ASN A 64 7.21 1.20 -9.43
N GLU A 65 7.81 1.69 -8.34
CA GLU A 65 7.55 1.27 -6.97
C GLU A 65 7.09 2.47 -6.15
N ILE A 66 6.01 2.26 -5.40
CA ILE A 66 5.56 3.17 -4.35
C ILE A 66 6.01 2.58 -3.02
N ILE A 67 6.82 3.33 -2.29
CA ILE A 67 7.21 2.99 -0.92
C ILE A 67 6.60 4.01 0.03
N TYR A 68 5.90 3.50 1.05
CA TYR A 68 5.31 4.30 2.10
C TYR A 68 5.62 3.70 3.46
N ASN A 69 6.25 4.50 4.33
CA ASN A 69 6.57 4.13 5.71
C ASN A 69 5.76 5.02 6.65
N THR A 70 5.08 4.42 7.62
CA THR A 70 4.26 5.15 8.60
C THR A 70 4.14 4.37 9.91
N SER A 71 3.47 4.97 10.89
CA SER A 71 2.99 4.28 12.08
C SER A 71 1.46 4.15 12.05
N ILE A 72 0.96 2.96 12.39
CA ILE A 72 -0.47 2.66 12.42
C ILE A 72 -1.01 2.98 13.80
N SER A 73 -1.40 4.25 13.96
CA SER A 73 -2.09 4.76 15.15
C SER A 73 -3.62 4.74 15.04
N SER A 74 -4.14 4.59 13.82
CA SER A 74 -5.57 4.48 13.52
C SER A 74 -5.75 3.68 12.24
N ASP A 75 -7.00 3.46 11.85
CA ASP A 75 -7.33 2.95 10.51
C ASP A 75 -6.67 3.79 9.42
N ARG A 76 -6.30 3.12 8.33
CA ARG A 76 -5.68 3.73 7.16
C ARG A 76 -6.31 3.18 5.89
N ILE A 77 -6.56 4.09 4.96
CA ILE A 77 -6.96 3.77 3.59
C ILE A 77 -5.87 4.29 2.68
N PHE A 78 -5.29 3.40 1.89
CA PHE A 78 -4.32 3.71 0.85
C PHE A 78 -5.05 3.60 -0.48
N LEU A 79 -5.11 4.70 -1.22
CA LEU A 79 -5.79 4.78 -2.51
C LEU A 79 -4.80 5.24 -3.56
N ILE A 80 -4.73 4.50 -4.66
CA ILE A 80 -3.90 4.81 -5.82
C ILE A 80 -4.74 4.64 -7.08
N GLU A 81 -4.82 5.69 -7.87
CA GLU A 81 -5.43 5.68 -9.19
C GLU A 81 -4.31 5.61 -10.22
N PHE A 82 -4.40 4.64 -11.12
CA PHE A 82 -3.51 4.48 -12.25
C PHE A 82 -4.24 4.73 -13.56
N ASN A 83 -3.50 5.20 -14.55
CA ASN A 83 -3.87 5.08 -15.95
C ASN A 83 -2.97 4.04 -16.61
N LYS A 84 -3.55 3.22 -17.48
CA LYS A 84 -2.82 2.31 -18.36
C LYS A 84 -3.07 2.72 -19.81
N GLN A 85 -1.99 3.09 -20.47
CA GLN A 85 -1.96 3.37 -21.91
C GLN A 85 -2.07 2.07 -22.72
#